data_AF-A0A523SQL4-F1
#
_entry.id   AF-A0A523SQL4-F1
#
_cell.length_a   1.000
_cell.length_b   1.000
_cell.length_c   1.000
_cell.angle_alpha   90.00
_cell.angle_beta   90.00
_cell.angle_gamma   90.00
#
_symmetry.space_group_name_H-M   'P 1'
#
loop_
_entity.id
_entity.type
_entity.pdbx_description
1 polymer ?
#
loop_
_entity_poly.entity_id
_entity_poly.type
_entity_poly.pdbx_seq_one_letter_code
_entity_poly.pdbx_strand_id
1 'polypeptide(L)'
;MEKRTKSSLGIVGETYLIARLLRDFDIVSAKVPQQFFAYDLITNNGKKLEVKTARPSWNEKKRKEKIYRWPVWKFRRTPKQLPEGTSEIVVCLGFESEDMTKDPHCFIIPSEKLTNEKTGKPRELWMVMIKPKGKTKFWEWENRWDLITED
;
A
#
# COMPACT_ATOMS: atom_id res chain seq x y z
N MET A 1 0.24 8.58 -28.96
CA MET A 1 0.20 7.70 -27.77
C MET A 1 -0.73 8.36 -26.75
N GLU A 2 -1.96 7.88 -26.62
CA GLU A 2 -2.95 8.42 -25.68
C GLU A 2 -2.43 8.30 -24.24
N LYS A 3 -2.46 9.41 -23.50
CA LYS A 3 -2.18 9.42 -22.07
C LYS A 3 -3.24 8.58 -21.37
N ARG A 4 -2.89 7.33 -21.02
CA ARG A 4 -3.70 6.49 -20.12
C ARG A 4 -4.11 7.32 -18.89
N THR A 5 -5.41 7.47 -18.69
CA THR A 5 -5.97 8.25 -17.58
C THR A 5 -5.54 7.64 -16.24
N LYS A 6 -5.48 8.46 -15.18
CA LYS A 6 -5.09 8.01 -13.82
C LYS A 6 -5.89 6.79 -13.35
N SER A 7 -7.14 6.65 -13.78
CA SER A 7 -8.01 5.49 -13.52
C SER A 7 -7.53 4.21 -14.20
N SER A 8 -7.21 4.23 -15.49
CA SER A 8 -6.81 3.02 -16.25
C SER A 8 -5.54 2.33 -15.74
N LEU A 9 -4.57 3.11 -15.27
CA LEU A 9 -3.33 2.57 -14.69
C LEU A 9 -3.57 1.99 -13.29
N GLY A 10 -4.52 2.54 -12.55
CA GLY A 10 -4.89 1.97 -11.26
C GLY A 10 -5.42 0.54 -11.35
N ILE A 11 -6.21 0.27 -12.38
CA ILE A 11 -6.75 -1.06 -12.69
C ILE A 11 -5.62 -2.07 -12.92
N VAL A 12 -4.50 -1.67 -13.53
CA VAL A 12 -3.36 -2.58 -13.80
C VAL A 12 -2.72 -3.04 -12.48
N GLY A 13 -2.45 -2.12 -11.56
CA GLY A 13 -1.86 -2.48 -10.27
C GLY A 13 -2.78 -3.33 -9.40
N GLU A 14 -4.08 -3.04 -9.42
CA GLU A 14 -5.09 -3.85 -8.74
C GLU A 14 -5.21 -5.24 -9.35
N THR A 15 -5.21 -5.34 -10.68
CA THR A 15 -5.29 -6.61 -11.41
C THR A 15 -4.07 -7.48 -11.13
N TYR A 16 -2.85 -6.90 -11.14
CA TYR A 16 -1.62 -7.60 -10.77
C TYR A 16 -1.74 -8.23 -9.38
N LEU A 17 -2.20 -7.47 -8.39
CA LEU A 17 -2.31 -7.95 -7.03
C LEU A 17 -3.40 -9.00 -6.86
N ILE A 18 -4.59 -8.76 -7.41
CA ILE A 18 -5.69 -9.75 -7.34
C ILE A 18 -5.25 -11.06 -8.00
N ALA A 19 -4.62 -11.00 -9.17
CA ALA A 19 -4.11 -12.19 -9.84
C ALA A 19 -3.06 -12.93 -9.00
N ARG A 20 -2.15 -12.20 -8.34
CA ARG A 20 -1.16 -12.80 -7.44
C ARG A 20 -1.81 -13.39 -6.20
N LEU A 21 -2.73 -12.66 -5.57
CA LEU A 21 -3.42 -13.11 -4.37
C LEU A 21 -4.26 -14.35 -4.65
N LEU A 22 -4.99 -14.41 -5.76
CA LEU A 22 -5.76 -15.59 -6.17
C LEU A 22 -4.89 -16.80 -6.56
N ARG A 23 -3.66 -16.56 -7.02
CA ARG A 23 -2.71 -17.63 -7.38
C ARG A 23 -2.03 -18.22 -6.14
N ASP A 24 -1.64 -17.35 -5.22
CA ASP A 24 -0.75 -17.71 -4.10
C ASP A 24 -1.53 -17.92 -2.78
N PHE A 25 -2.79 -17.49 -2.70
CA PHE A 25 -3.62 -17.56 -1.49
C PHE A 25 -5.08 -17.91 -1.84
N ASP A 26 -5.73 -18.67 -0.96
CA ASP A 26 -7.16 -18.93 -1.08
C ASP A 26 -7.95 -17.70 -0.59
N ILE A 27 -8.46 -16.89 -1.52
CA ILE A 27 -9.32 -15.75 -1.22
C ILE A 27 -10.79 -16.19 -1.22
N VAL A 28 -11.46 -16.10 -0.08
CA VAL A 28 -12.85 -16.58 0.11
C VAL A 28 -13.89 -15.48 -0.08
N SER A 29 -13.49 -14.20 -0.02
CA SER A 29 -14.38 -13.07 -0.26
C SER A 29 -13.61 -11.84 -0.74
N ALA A 30 -14.18 -11.13 -1.71
CA ALA A 30 -13.66 -9.86 -2.20
C ALA A 30 -14.78 -8.83 -2.21
N LYS A 31 -14.65 -7.78 -1.39
CA LYS A 31 -15.53 -6.61 -1.47
C LYS A 31 -14.82 -5.49 -2.21
N VAL A 32 -15.37 -5.12 -3.37
CA VAL A 32 -14.90 -3.99 -4.17
C VAL A 32 -15.70 -2.74 -3.79
N PRO A 33 -15.20 -1.84 -2.93
CA PRO A 33 -15.86 -0.55 -2.71
C PRO A 33 -15.90 0.26 -4.02
N GLN A 34 -16.96 1.06 -4.18
CA GLN A 34 -17.15 1.97 -5.34
C GLN A 34 -16.03 3.02 -5.52
N GLN A 35 -15.09 3.14 -4.58
CA GLN A 35 -13.93 4.01 -4.69
C GLN A 35 -12.72 3.17 -5.10
N PHE A 36 -12.13 3.50 -6.26
CA PHE A 36 -10.85 2.96 -6.74
C PHE A 36 -9.81 2.91 -5.59
N PHE A 37 -8.96 1.87 -5.56
CA PHE A 37 -7.79 1.76 -4.67
C PHE A 37 -8.03 1.35 -3.21
N ALA A 38 -9.08 0.57 -2.95
CA ALA A 38 -9.26 -0.15 -1.70
C ALA A 38 -10.00 -1.44 -1.99
N TYR A 39 -9.49 -2.58 -1.55
CA TYR A 39 -10.23 -3.84 -1.51
C TYR A 39 -10.19 -4.32 -0.07
N ASP A 40 -11.33 -4.81 0.41
CA ASP A 40 -11.38 -5.61 1.63
C ASP A 40 -11.45 -7.08 1.16
N LEU A 41 -10.32 -7.77 1.23
CA LEU A 41 -10.23 -9.19 0.88
C LEU A 41 -10.21 -10.03 2.15
N ILE A 42 -10.87 -11.17 2.14
CA ILE A 42 -10.80 -12.16 3.23
C ILE A 42 -10.13 -13.41 2.69
N THR A 43 -9.05 -13.81 3.35
CA THR A 43 -8.31 -15.05 3.08
C THR A 43 -8.98 -16.24 3.77
N ASN A 44 -8.65 -17.47 3.38
CA ASN A 44 -9.23 -18.70 3.95
C ASN A 44 -9.01 -18.86 5.47
N ASN A 45 -7.90 -18.34 6.01
CA ASN A 45 -7.65 -18.28 7.46
C ASN A 45 -8.40 -17.11 8.15
N GLY A 46 -9.28 -16.42 7.43
CA GLY A 46 -10.15 -15.38 7.96
C GLY A 46 -9.53 -13.99 8.01
N LYS A 47 -8.26 -13.82 7.61
CA LYS A 47 -7.61 -12.50 7.70
C LYS A 47 -8.16 -11.51 6.70
N LYS A 48 -8.41 -10.29 7.18
CA LYS A 48 -8.85 -9.14 6.38
C LYS A 48 -7.66 -8.36 5.84
N LEU A 49 -7.55 -8.32 4.51
CA LEU A 49 -6.51 -7.59 3.81
C LEU A 49 -7.08 -6.28 3.24
N GLU A 50 -6.32 -5.21 3.42
CA GLU A 50 -6.53 -3.92 2.77
C GLU A 50 -5.49 -3.68 1.69
N VAL A 51 -5.92 -3.31 0.50
CA VAL A 51 -5.03 -3.04 -0.63
C VAL A 51 -4.81 -1.55 -0.85
N LYS A 52 -3.56 -1.14 -1.08
CA LYS A 52 -3.18 0.22 -1.45
C LYS A 52 -2.17 0.25 -2.59
N THR A 53 -2.42 1.07 -3.61
CA THR A 53 -1.46 1.30 -4.69
C THR A 53 -1.00 2.75 -4.69
N ALA A 54 0.28 2.99 -4.97
CA ALA A 54 0.84 4.33 -5.07
C ALA A 54 1.79 4.46 -6.26
N ARG A 55 1.86 5.69 -6.78
CA ARG A 55 2.82 6.10 -7.80
C ARG A 55 3.97 6.87 -7.17
N PRO A 56 5.11 7.00 -7.90
CA PRO A 56 6.16 7.90 -7.47
C PRO A 56 5.61 9.30 -7.30
N SER A 57 5.95 9.91 -6.17
CA SER A 57 5.65 11.28 -5.83
C SER A 57 6.90 11.90 -5.23
N TRP A 58 6.93 13.23 -5.17
CA TRP A 58 7.99 13.94 -4.46
C TRP A 58 7.49 14.34 -3.07
N ASN A 59 8.32 14.08 -2.07
CA ASN A 59 8.16 14.70 -0.77
C ASN A 59 9.17 15.83 -0.63
N GLU A 60 8.71 16.94 -0.04
CA GLU A 60 9.53 18.12 0.17
C GLU A 60 9.56 18.49 1.64
N LYS A 61 10.73 18.82 2.14
CA LYS A 61 10.91 19.38 3.48
C LYS A 61 11.73 20.65 3.39
N LYS A 62 11.12 21.75 3.82
CA LYS A 62 11.83 23.01 4.02
C LYS A 62 12.55 22.96 5.37
N ARG A 63 13.85 23.23 5.38
CA ARG A 63 14.64 23.40 6.61
C ARG A 63 15.55 24.60 6.45
N LYS A 64 15.27 25.65 7.22
CA LYS A 64 15.84 26.99 7.00
C LYS A 64 15.58 27.41 5.55
N GLU A 65 16.61 27.92 4.85
CA GLU A 65 16.53 28.39 3.46
C GLU A 65 16.71 27.26 2.41
N LYS A 66 16.85 25.99 2.83
CA LYS A 66 17.05 24.86 1.91
C LYS A 66 15.79 24.01 1.76
N ILE A 67 15.46 23.65 0.52
CA ILE A 67 14.41 22.69 0.17
C ILE A 67 15.06 21.34 -0.11
N TYR A 68 14.70 20.33 0.67
CA TYR A 68 15.12 18.96 0.45
C TYR A 68 13.97 18.21 -0.24
N ARG A 69 14.24 17.60 -1.40
CA ARG A 69 13.27 16.83 -2.17
C ARG A 69 13.75 15.39 -2.31
N TRP A 70 12.87 14.43 -2.11
CA TRP A 70 13.18 13.01 -2.34
C TRP A 70 11.95 12.24 -2.84
N PRO A 71 12.16 11.18 -3.64
CA PRO A 71 11.07 10.39 -4.19
C PRO A 71 10.46 9.46 -3.14
N VAL A 72 9.13 9.39 -3.11
CA VAL A 72 8.34 8.56 -2.19
C VAL A 72 7.11 7.97 -2.87
N TRP A 73 6.62 6.87 -2.35
CA TRP A 73 5.23 6.44 -2.50
C TRP A 73 4.41 6.99 -1.33
N LYS A 74 3.22 7.53 -1.62
CA LYS A 74 2.28 8.03 -0.61
C LYS A 74 1.06 7.13 -0.58
N PHE A 75 0.83 6.46 0.54
CA PHE A 75 -0.30 5.56 0.74
C PHE A 75 -1.30 6.18 1.71
N ARG A 76 -2.61 6.02 1.42
CA ARG A 76 -3.67 6.68 2.18
C ARG A 76 -4.81 5.75 2.54
N ARG A 77 -5.25 5.84 3.80
CA ARG A 77 -6.51 5.29 4.30
C ARG A 77 -7.61 6.35 4.24
N THR A 78 -8.80 5.96 3.80
CA THR A 78 -9.99 6.79 3.93
C THR A 78 -10.55 6.68 5.34
N PRO A 79 -11.36 7.64 5.82
CA PRO A 79 -11.95 7.58 7.16
C PRO A 79 -12.72 6.29 7.46
N LYS A 80 -13.30 5.64 6.44
CA LYS A 80 -14.01 4.35 6.57
C LYS A 80 -13.07 3.16 6.81
N GLN A 81 -11.78 3.31 6.54
CA GLN A 81 -10.75 2.27 6.70
C GLN A 81 -9.93 2.46 7.99
N LEU A 82 -10.17 3.53 8.74
CA LEU A 82 -9.51 3.80 10.00
C LEU A 82 -10.11 3.05 11.20
N PRO A 83 -11.40 2.67 11.26
CA PRO A 83 -11.91 1.92 12.41
C PRO A 83 -11.12 0.64 12.65
N GLU A 84 -10.92 0.32 13.93
CA GLU A 84 -10.23 -0.89 14.35
C GLU A 84 -10.96 -2.14 13.85
N GLY A 85 -10.20 -3.16 13.43
CA GLY A 85 -10.75 -4.40 12.87
C GLY A 85 -11.25 -4.31 11.41
N THR A 86 -11.00 -3.19 10.72
CA THR A 86 -11.32 -3.07 9.27
C THR A 86 -10.39 -3.93 8.42
N SER A 87 -9.10 -3.98 8.77
CA SER A 87 -8.09 -4.84 8.14
C SER A 87 -7.01 -5.22 9.14
N GLU A 88 -6.51 -6.44 9.05
CA GLU A 88 -5.40 -6.95 9.86
C GLU A 88 -4.07 -6.72 9.16
N ILE A 89 -4.07 -6.76 7.83
CA ILE A 89 -2.89 -6.53 7.00
C ILE A 89 -3.19 -5.51 5.92
N VAL A 90 -2.22 -4.63 5.66
CA VAL A 90 -2.22 -3.72 4.51
C VAL A 90 -1.18 -4.14 3.50
N VAL A 91 -1.63 -4.44 2.29
CA VAL A 91 -0.79 -4.74 1.13
C VAL A 91 -0.61 -3.47 0.31
N CYS A 92 0.62 -2.96 0.29
CA CYS A 92 0.99 -1.75 -0.43
C CYS A 92 1.78 -2.07 -1.71
N LEU A 93 1.35 -1.55 -2.85
CA LEU A 93 2.05 -1.65 -4.13
C LEU A 93 2.61 -0.29 -4.52
N GLY A 94 3.94 -0.19 -4.59
CA GLY A 94 4.67 0.99 -5.05
C GLY A 94 5.28 0.77 -6.43
N PHE A 95 4.76 1.42 -7.46
CA PHE A 95 5.35 1.35 -8.80
C PHE A 95 6.49 2.37 -8.92
N GLU A 96 7.66 1.97 -9.42
CA GLU A 96 8.75 2.92 -9.69
C GLU A 96 8.48 3.81 -10.91
N SER A 97 7.69 3.33 -11.88
CA SER A 97 7.36 4.07 -13.08
C SER A 97 5.98 4.69 -13.00
N GLU A 98 5.81 5.90 -13.55
CA GLU A 98 4.52 6.61 -13.55
C GLU A 98 3.45 5.90 -14.38
N ASP A 99 3.90 5.15 -15.40
CA ASP A 99 3.11 4.34 -16.31
C ASP A 99 2.85 2.91 -15.80
N MET A 100 3.35 2.55 -14.61
CA MET A 100 3.16 1.25 -13.95
C MET A 100 3.55 0.03 -14.80
N THR A 101 4.49 0.20 -15.73
CA THR A 101 5.00 -0.88 -16.59
C THR A 101 6.05 -1.74 -15.91
N LYS A 102 6.74 -1.20 -14.91
CA LYS A 102 7.70 -1.94 -14.09
C LYS A 102 6.99 -2.72 -13.00
N ASP A 103 7.59 -3.82 -12.58
CA ASP A 103 7.11 -4.58 -11.43
C ASP A 103 7.02 -3.67 -10.19
N PRO A 104 5.91 -3.77 -9.42
CA PRO A 104 5.76 -2.98 -8.21
C PRO A 104 6.57 -3.57 -7.06
N HIS A 105 7.06 -2.69 -6.20
CA HIS A 105 7.47 -3.08 -4.85
C HIS A 105 6.23 -3.38 -4.02
N CYS A 106 6.24 -4.52 -3.34
CA CYS A 106 5.13 -5.00 -2.54
C CYS A 106 5.51 -4.97 -1.06
N PHE A 107 4.72 -4.29 -0.23
CA PHE A 107 4.94 -4.23 1.22
C PHE A 107 3.73 -4.84 1.94
N ILE A 108 3.98 -5.82 2.81
CA ILE A 108 2.96 -6.51 3.59
C ILE A 108 3.08 -6.04 5.03
N ILE A 109 2.18 -5.15 5.43
CA ILE A 109 2.32 -4.38 6.68
C ILE A 109 1.18 -4.75 7.63
N PRO A 110 1.47 -5.29 8.81
CA PRO A 110 0.45 -5.47 9.84
C PRO A 110 -0.20 -4.13 10.21
N SER A 111 -1.52 -4.08 10.28
CA SER A 111 -2.29 -2.85 10.45
C SER A 111 -1.94 -2.07 11.72
N GLU A 112 -1.56 -2.76 12.79
CA GLU A 112 -1.14 -2.17 14.06
C GLU A 112 0.19 -1.42 13.96
N LYS A 113 1.06 -1.81 13.01
CA LYS A 113 2.30 -1.05 12.70
C LYS A 113 2.01 0.27 12.01
N LEU A 114 0.81 0.44 11.47
CA LEU A 114 0.31 1.69 10.90
C LEU A 114 -0.46 2.52 11.93
N THR A 115 -0.24 2.32 13.22
CA THR A 115 -0.77 3.18 14.28
C THR A 115 0.25 4.28 14.63
N ASN A 116 -0.24 5.45 15.06
CA ASN A 116 0.61 6.49 15.63
C ASN A 116 0.89 6.14 17.10
N GLU A 117 2.15 5.82 17.41
CA GLU A 117 2.61 5.41 18.73
C GLU A 117 2.26 6.43 19.84
N LYS A 118 2.13 7.72 19.52
CA LYS A 118 1.79 8.75 20.51
C LYS A 118 0.29 8.89 20.78
N THR A 119 -0.54 8.64 19.77
CA THR A 119 -1.99 8.89 19.86
C THR A 119 -2.82 7.62 19.90
N GLY A 120 -2.22 6.46 19.62
CA GLY A 120 -2.94 5.19 19.45
C GLY A 120 -3.86 5.17 18.23
N LYS A 121 -3.88 6.24 17.42
CA LYS A 121 -4.79 6.35 16.27
C LYS A 121 -4.17 5.75 15.01
N PRO A 122 -4.95 5.04 14.18
CA PRO A 122 -4.51 4.58 12.88
C PRO A 122 -4.00 5.75 12.02
N ARG A 123 -2.92 5.51 11.28
CA ARG A 123 -2.33 6.48 10.36
C ARG A 123 -3.17 6.55 9.08
N GLU A 124 -3.64 7.75 8.79
CA GLU A 124 -4.34 8.05 7.53
C GLU A 124 -3.40 8.13 6.33
N LEU A 125 -2.16 8.57 6.54
CA LEU A 125 -1.17 8.79 5.49
C LEU A 125 0.19 8.30 5.97
N TRP A 126 0.86 7.52 5.13
CA TRP A 126 2.26 7.17 5.32
C TRP A 126 3.01 7.24 4.01
N MET A 127 4.33 7.36 4.13
CA MET A 127 5.23 7.52 2.99
C MET A 127 6.35 6.50 3.07
N VAL A 128 6.61 5.85 1.94
CA VAL A 128 7.74 4.94 1.77
C VAL A 128 8.71 5.58 0.78
N MET A 129 9.99 5.69 1.15
CA MET A 129 11.01 6.16 0.21
C MET A 129 11.26 5.11 -0.87
N ILE A 130 11.33 5.55 -2.14
CA ILE A 130 11.59 4.65 -3.28
C ILE A 130 13.03 4.12 -3.24
N LYS A 131 13.98 4.95 -2.78
CA LYS A 131 15.38 4.56 -2.63
C LYS A 131 15.88 5.01 -1.27
N PRO A 132 15.67 4.21 -0.20
CA PRO A 132 16.09 4.57 1.13
C PRO A 132 17.62 4.62 1.19
N LYS A 133 18.16 5.60 1.92
CA LYS A 133 19.58 5.56 2.32
C LYS A 133 19.63 4.96 3.72
N GLY A 134 20.07 3.70 3.82
CA GLY A 134 20.15 2.95 5.08
C GLY A 134 18.87 2.20 5.46
N LYS A 135 18.81 1.68 6.69
CA LYS A 135 17.66 0.92 7.18
C LYS A 135 16.46 1.85 7.39
N THR A 136 15.37 1.60 6.66
CA THR A 136 14.09 2.29 6.86
C THR A 136 13.03 1.27 7.26
N LYS A 137 12.27 1.58 8.32
CA LYS A 137 11.23 0.73 8.91
C LYS A 137 10.32 0.08 7.84
N PHE A 138 9.91 0.83 6.81
CA PHE A 138 9.02 0.29 5.78
C PHE A 138 9.58 -0.82 4.90
N TRP A 139 10.90 -0.84 4.68
CA TRP A 139 11.55 -1.82 3.82
C TRP A 139 11.73 -3.18 4.51
N GLU A 140 11.54 -3.28 5.82
CA GLU A 140 11.53 -4.57 6.53
C GLU A 140 10.29 -5.43 6.20
N TRP A 141 9.25 -4.80 5.64
CA TRP A 141 7.99 -5.42 5.23
C TRP A 141 7.92 -5.70 3.73
N GLU A 142 8.99 -5.41 2.98
CA GLU A 142 9.03 -5.70 1.56
C GLU A 142 8.99 -7.22 1.32
N ASN A 143 8.06 -7.66 0.46
CA ASN A 143 7.85 -9.07 0.09
C ASN A 143 7.62 -10.03 1.26
N ARG A 144 7.17 -9.53 2.42
CA ARG A 144 6.80 -10.33 3.60
C ARG A 144 5.43 -11.01 3.45
N TRP A 145 5.24 -11.73 2.35
CA TRP A 145 4.01 -12.45 2.00
C TRP A 145 3.64 -13.53 3.01
N ASP A 146 4.63 -14.06 3.74
CA ASP A 146 4.49 -14.97 4.87
C ASP A 146 3.54 -14.45 5.95
N LEU A 147 3.52 -13.13 6.19
CA LEU A 147 2.64 -12.50 7.19
C LEU A 147 1.15 -12.70 6.90
N ILE A 148 0.77 -12.94 5.64
CA ILE A 148 -0.61 -13.25 5.26
C ILE A 148 -1.03 -14.63 5.77
N THR A 149 -0.11 -15.58 5.86
CA THR A 149 -0.38 -16.97 6.28
C THR A 149 -0.06 -17.25 7.75
N GLU A 150 0.73 -16.41 8.44
CA GLU A 150 1.09 -16.60 9.86
C GLU A 150 -0.08 -16.35 10.82
N ASP A 151 -0.57 -17.36 11.55
CA ASP A 151 -1.65 -17.19 12.53
C ASP A 151 -1.30 -16.26 13.71
#